data_AF-A0A2H0AQ28-F1
#
_entry.id   AF-A0A2H0AQ28-F1
#
_cell.length_a   1.000
_cell.length_b   1.000
_cell.length_c   1.000
_cell.angle_alpha   90.00
_cell.angle_beta   90.00
_cell.angle_gamma   90.00
#
_symmetry.space_group_name_H-M   'P 1'
#
loop_
_entity.id
_entity.type
_entity.pdbx_description
1 polymer ?
#
loop_
_entity_poly.entity_id
_entity_poly.type
_entity_poly.pdbx_seq_one_letter_code
_entity_poly.pdbx_strand_id
1 'polypeptide(L)' 'MNQTITILIPDDLKEGLHELSINENKAVSDIVRDSLKRYLAIHRFRRLRGSTLPFAESQLLNFRDR' A
#
# COMPACT_ATOMS: atom_id res chain seq x y z
N MET A 1 17.92 2.91 -8.26
CA MET A 1 17.60 3.89 -9.32
C MET A 1 16.45 4.73 -8.83
N ASN A 2 16.63 6.05 -8.73
CA ASN A 2 15.58 6.97 -8.30
C ASN A 2 14.95 7.60 -9.54
N GLN A 3 13.64 7.54 -9.64
CA GLN A 3 12.86 8.13 -10.73
C GLN A 3 11.93 9.18 -10.11
N THR A 4 11.88 10.37 -10.71
CA THR A 4 10.99 11.44 -10.28
C THR A 4 9.64 11.28 -10.98
N ILE A 5 8.56 11.41 -10.21
CA ILE A 5 7.20 11.49 -10.74
C ILE A 5 6.67 12.89 -10.47
N THR A 6 6.12 13.53 -11.48
CA THR A 6 5.37 14.79 -11.33
C THR A 6 3.90 14.46 -11.46
N ILE A 7 3.13 14.72 -10.41
CA ILE A 7 1.69 14.45 -10.36
C ILE A 7 0.96 15.73 -9.99
N LEU A 8 -0.19 15.96 -10.63
CA LEU A 8 -1.13 16.99 -10.24
C LEU A 8 -1.95 16.47 -9.05
N ILE A 9 -2.02 17.26 -7.99
CA ILE A 9 -2.81 16.97 -6.80
C ILE A 9 -3.70 18.18 -6.48
N PRO A 10 -4.89 17.97 -5.90
CA PRO A 10 -5.72 19.08 -5.44
C PRO A 10 -5.01 19.83 -4.30
N ASP A 11 -5.32 21.12 -4.16
CA ASP A 11 -4.67 22.01 -3.20
C ASP A 11 -4.86 21.54 -1.75
N ASP A 12 -6.06 21.07 -1.40
CA ASP A 12 -6.36 20.52 -0.06
C ASP A 12 -5.42 19.37 0.33
N LEU A 13 -5.05 18.52 -0.63
CA LEU A 13 -4.13 17.40 -0.39
C LEU A 13 -2.70 17.92 -0.14
N LYS A 14 -2.30 18.97 -0.87
CA LYS A 14 -1.00 19.60 -0.70
C LYS A 14 -0.89 20.24 0.68
N GLU A 15 -1.93 20.93 1.14
CA GLU A 15 -1.99 21.53 2.47
C GLU A 15 -1.91 20.44 3.56
N GLY A 16 -2.71 19.38 3.46
CA GLY A 16 -2.65 18.27 4.42
C GLY A 16 -1.30 17.58 4.47
N LEU A 17 -0.61 17.42 3.33
CA LEU A 17 0.75 16.89 3.28
C LEU A 17 1.77 17.82 3.95
N HIS A 18 1.59 19.13 3.80
CA HIS A 18 2.47 20.13 4.41
C HIS A 18 2.29 20.19 5.94
N GLU A 19 1.05 20.16 6.42
CA GLU A 19 0.76 20.08 7.85
C GLU A 19 1.35 18.81 8.48
N LEU A 20 1.17 17.66 7.81
CA LEU A 20 1.75 16.40 8.27
C LEU A 20 3.28 16.43 8.28
N SER A 21 3.89 17.09 7.30
CA SER A 21 5.34 17.31 7.23
C SER A 21 5.86 18.09 8.43
N ILE A 22 5.15 19.17 8.83
CA ILE A 22 5.50 19.96 10.01
C ILE A 22 5.32 19.14 11.29
N ASN A 23 4.18 18.47 11.45
CA ASN A 23 3.84 17.72 12.66
C ASN A 23 4.78 16.53 12.89
N GLU A 24 5.18 15.83 11.83
CA GLU A 24 6.09 14.68 11.94
C GLU A 24 7.58 15.05 11.79
N ASN A 25 7.89 16.31 11.48
CA ASN A 25 9.25 16.78 11.15
C ASN A 25 9.92 15.90 10.07
N LYS A 26 9.17 15.60 9.01
CA LYS A 26 9.61 14.78 7.87
C LYS A 26 9.36 15.51 6.58
N ALA A 27 10.19 15.29 5.56
CA ALA A 27 9.94 15.86 4.25
C ALA A 27 8.67 15.27 3.63
N VAL A 28 7.87 16.11 2.96
CA VAL A 28 6.69 15.69 2.19
C VAL A 28 7.02 14.54 1.24
N SER A 29 8.19 14.57 0.58
CA SER A 29 8.59 13.52 -0.36
C SER A 29 8.82 12.16 0.30
N ASP A 30 9.27 12.13 1.56
CA ASP A 30 9.44 10.88 2.31
C ASP A 30 8.09 10.34 2.76
N ILE A 31 7.20 11.22 3.24
CA ILE A 31 5.82 10.89 3.60
C ILE A 31 5.08 10.27 2.42
N VAL A 32 5.17 10.89 1.23
CA VAL A 32 4.55 10.40 0.01
C VAL A 32 5.15 9.06 -0.40
N ARG A 33 6.49 8.92 -0.38
CA ARG A 33 7.16 7.66 -0.72
C ARG A 33 6.73 6.52 0.21
N ASP A 34 6.66 6.75 1.50
CA ASP A 34 6.26 5.73 2.47
C ASP A 34 4.78 5.37 2.35
N SER A 35 3.92 6.37 2.10
CA SER A 35 2.49 6.15 1.84
C SER A 35 2.27 5.27 0.62
N LEU A 36 2.97 5.57 -0.50
CA LEU A 36 2.91 4.76 -1.72
C LEU A 36 3.43 3.34 -1.50
N LYS A 37 4.53 3.15 -0.76
CA LYS A 37 5.05 1.81 -0.43
C LYS A 37 4.02 1.00 0.37
N ARG A 38 3.41 1.61 1.40
CA ARG A 38 2.38 0.95 2.22
C ARG A 38 1.16 0.56 1.39
N TYR A 39 0.69 1.46 0.53
CA TYR A 39 -0.43 1.20 -0.37
C TYR A 39 -0.13 0.03 -1.33
N LEU A 40 1.04 0.03 -1.97
CA LEU A 40 1.47 -1.06 -2.86
C LEU A 40 1.63 -2.39 -2.12
N ALA A 41 2.16 -2.38 -0.89
CA ALA A 41 2.30 -3.59 -0.08
C ALA A 41 0.94 -4.20 0.24
N ILE A 42 -0.04 -3.39 0.67
CA ILE A 42 -1.40 -3.84 0.93
C ILE A 42 -2.04 -4.40 -0.34
N HIS A 43 -1.87 -3.71 -1.48
CA HIS A 43 -2.43 -4.16 -2.75
C HIS A 43 -1.83 -5.49 -3.21
N ARG A 44 -0.50 -5.66 -3.08
CA ARG A 44 0.20 -6.93 -3.36
C ARG A 44 -0.30 -8.05 -2.45
N PHE A 45 -0.41 -7.79 -1.15
CA PHE A 45 -0.91 -8.76 -0.18
C PHE A 45 -2.34 -9.20 -0.49
N ARG A 46 -3.23 -8.26 -0.83
CA ARG A 46 -4.62 -8.57 -1.22
C ARG A 46 -4.68 -9.43 -2.47
N ARG A 47 -3.85 -9.14 -3.49
CA ARG A 47 -3.76 -10.00 -4.69
C ARG A 47 -3.25 -11.40 -4.35
N LEU A 48 -2.20 -11.50 -3.54
CA LEU A 48 -1.66 -12.80 -3.11
C LEU A 48 -2.69 -13.61 -2.34
N ARG A 49 -3.41 -12.99 -1.40
CA ARG A 49 -4.51 -13.65 -0.67
C ARG A 49 -5.60 -14.15 -1.60
N GLY A 50 -5.96 -13.38 -2.62
CA GLY A 50 -6.93 -13.82 -3.64
C GLY A 50 -6.45 -15.03 -4.44
N SER A 51 -5.13 -15.18 -4.66
CA SER A 51 -4.55 -16.34 -5.34
C SER A 51 -4.29 -17.55 -4.44
N THR A 52 -4.11 -17.36 -3.12
CA THR A 52 -3.87 -18.47 -2.18
C THR A 52 -5.15 -19.01 -1.54
N LEU A 53 -6.24 -18.24 -1.49
CA LEU A 53 -7.54 -18.71 -0.99
C LEU A 53 -8.05 -19.96 -1.73
N PRO A 54 -7.99 -20.04 -3.08
CA PRO A 54 -8.43 -21.23 -3.82
C PRO A 54 -7.60 -22.48 -3.49
N PHE A 55 -6.32 -22.31 -3.14
CA PHE A 55 -5.42 -23.39 -2.75
C PHE A 55 -5.70 -23.90 -1.32
N ALA A 56 -6.08 -23.00 -0.41
CA ALA A 56 -6.42 -23.35 0.96
C ALA A 56 -7.78 -24.06 1.06
N GLU A 57 -8.78 -23.64 0.27
CA GLU A 57 -10.08 -24.33 0.19
C GLU A 57 -9.95 -25.75 -0.37
N SER A 58 -9.09 -25.95 -1.36
CA SER A 58 -8.84 -27.28 -1.95
C SER A 58 -8.00 -28.19 -1.06
N GLN A 59 -7.13 -27.66 -0.18
CA GLN A 59 -6.48 -28.47 0.86
C GLN A 59 -7.40 -28.81 2.04
N LEU A 60 -8.24 -27.87 2.51
CA LEU A 60 -9.16 -28.11 3.63
C LEU A 60 -10.21 -29.19 3.33
N LEU A 61 -10.67 -29.30 2.07
CA LEU A 61 -11.59 -30.37 1.67
C LEU A 61 -10.95 -31.76 1.74
N ASN A 62 -9.65 -31.88 1.44
CA ASN A 62 -8.91 -33.15 1.48
C ASN A 62 -8.62 -33.68 2.90
N PHE A 63 -8.77 -32.84 3.93
CA PHE A 63 -8.65 -33.26 5.33
C PHE A 63 -9.99 -33.68 5.95
N ARG A 64 -11.11 -33.50 5.24
CA ARG A 64 -12.45 -33.85 5.73
C ARG A 64 -12.92 -35.24 5.28
N ASP A 65 -12.22 -35.86 4.33
CA ASP A 65 -12.48 -37.21 3.79
C ASP A 65 -11.45 -38.27 4.26
N ARG A 66 -10.77 -38.07 5.39
CA ARG A 66 -9.93 -39.08 6.05
C ARG A 66 -10.36 -39.37 7.48
#